data_AF-A0A418GNU7-F1
#
_entry.id   AF-A0A418GNU7-F1
#
_cell.length_a   1.000
_cell.length_b   1.000
_cell.length_c   1.000
_cell.angle_alpha   90.00
_cell.angle_beta   90.00
_cell.angle_gamma   90.00
#
_symmetry.space_group_name_H-M   'P 1'
#
loop_
_entity.id
_entity.type
_entity.pdbx_description
1 polymer ?
#
loop_
_entity_poly.entity_id
_entity_poly.type
_entity_poly.pdbx_seq_one_letter_code
_entity_poly.pdbx_strand_id
1 'polypeptide(L)'
;ISSRVVTPEVNEIVVNPNATLDWQLALRQAAGKTDLARDMLQMLLDFLPEVRNKVEEQLVGENPEGLVDLIHKLHGSCGYSGVPRMKNLCQLIEQQLRSGTKEEDLEPELLELLDEMDNVAREASKILG
;
A
#
# COMPACT_ATOMS: atom_id res chain seq x y z
N ILE A 1 23.91 -30.67 35.22
CA ILE A 1 23.92 -29.29 34.67
C ILE A 1 23.02 -29.33 33.44
N SER A 2 21.77 -28.88 33.57
CA SER A 2 20.78 -28.90 32.49
C SER A 2 20.87 -27.59 31.72
N SER A 3 21.43 -27.63 30.52
CA SER A 3 21.49 -26.49 29.61
C SER A 3 20.11 -26.23 29.04
N ARG A 4 19.46 -25.16 29.53
CA ARG A 4 18.26 -24.59 28.89
C ARG A 4 18.63 -24.16 27.48
N VAL A 5 18.05 -24.83 26.50
CA VAL A 5 17.98 -24.34 25.11
C VAL A 5 17.08 -23.11 25.14
N VAL A 6 17.68 -21.93 24.98
CA VAL A 6 16.93 -20.69 24.74
C VAL A 6 16.54 -20.70 23.27
N THR A 7 15.28 -21.02 22.99
CA THR A 7 14.69 -20.80 21.67
C THR A 7 14.59 -19.29 21.44
N PRO A 8 15.00 -18.76 20.28
CA PRO A 8 14.75 -17.36 19.98
C PRO A 8 13.24 -17.15 19.89
N GLU A 9 12.70 -16.23 20.69
CA GLU A 9 11.32 -15.78 20.55
C GLU A 9 11.15 -15.23 19.14
N VAL A 10 10.31 -15.89 18.34
CA VAL A 10 9.83 -15.35 17.09
C VAL A 10 8.91 -14.19 17.49
N ASN A 11 9.44 -12.98 17.55
CA ASN A 11 8.64 -11.77 17.73
C ASN A 11 7.64 -11.71 16.58
N GLU A 12 6.37 -12.04 16.84
CA GLU A 12 5.29 -11.83 15.90
C GLU A 12 5.13 -10.31 15.69
N ILE A 13 5.43 -9.84 14.48
CA ILE A 13 5.17 -8.44 14.11
C ILE A 13 3.65 -8.29 14.01
N VAL A 14 3.07 -7.58 14.97
CA VAL A 14 1.67 -7.19 14.93
C VAL A 14 1.52 -6.04 13.93
N VAL A 15 1.05 -6.36 12.72
CA VAL A 15 0.78 -5.35 11.69
C VAL A 15 -0.45 -4.55 12.10
N ASN A 16 -0.30 -3.24 12.23
CA ASN A 16 -1.44 -2.34 12.37
C ASN A 16 -2.07 -2.11 10.99
N PRO A 17 -3.31 -2.56 10.72
CA PRO A 17 -3.95 -2.41 9.41
C PRO A 17 -4.22 -0.96 9.01
N ASN A 18 -4.21 -0.03 9.97
CA ASN A 18 -4.41 1.40 9.76
C ASN A 18 -3.10 2.19 9.69
N ALA A 19 -1.94 1.53 9.78
CA ALA A 19 -0.67 2.21 9.63
C ALA A 19 -0.45 2.65 8.17
N THR A 20 0.04 3.89 8.01
CA THR A 20 0.44 4.42 6.71
C THR A 20 1.68 3.74 6.17
N LEU A 21 2.74 3.68 6.99
CA LEU A 21 4.00 3.03 6.64
C LEU A 21 4.50 2.24 7.85
N ASP A 22 4.64 0.93 7.67
CA ASP A 22 5.25 0.01 8.61
C ASP A 22 6.59 -0.46 8.03
N TRP A 23 7.68 0.14 8.51
CA TRP A 23 9.01 -0.16 8.01
C TRP A 23 9.48 -1.57 8.37
N GLN A 24 9.03 -2.14 9.50
CA GLN A 24 9.37 -3.52 9.86
C GLN A 24 8.68 -4.50 8.92
N LEU A 25 7.44 -4.22 8.54
CA LEU A 25 6.72 -4.97 7.51
C LEU A 25 7.42 -4.86 6.15
N ALA A 26 7.85 -3.66 5.73
CA ALA A 26 8.57 -3.44 4.48
C ALA A 26 9.88 -4.26 4.44
N LEU A 27 10.67 -4.22 5.52
CA LEU A 27 11.89 -5.01 5.65
C LEU A 27 11.60 -6.51 5.56
N ARG A 28 10.55 -7.00 6.22
CA ARG A 28 10.15 -8.41 6.13
C ARG A 28 9.81 -8.82 4.70
N GLN A 29 9.06 -7.99 3.98
CA GLN A 29 8.69 -8.21 2.58
C GLN A 29 9.91 -8.21 1.66
N ALA A 30 10.94 -7.43 2.00
CA ALA A 30 12.23 -7.38 1.33
C ALA A 30 13.26 -8.41 1.85
N ALA A 31 12.84 -9.48 2.52
CA ALA A 31 13.73 -10.51 3.08
C ALA A 31 14.84 -9.95 4.02
N GLY A 32 14.51 -8.89 4.77
CA GLY A 32 15.40 -8.20 5.70
C GLY A 32 16.41 -7.26 5.04
N LYS A 33 16.38 -7.11 3.71
CA LYS A 33 17.33 -6.31 2.94
C LYS A 33 16.87 -4.85 2.88
N THR A 34 17.62 -3.96 3.53
CA THR A 34 17.26 -2.54 3.66
C THR A 34 17.35 -1.80 2.32
N ASP A 35 18.38 -2.07 1.52
CA ASP A 35 18.52 -1.57 0.15
C ASP A 35 17.32 -1.94 -0.71
N LEU A 36 16.95 -3.22 -0.72
CA LEU A 36 15.79 -3.70 -1.47
C LEU A 36 14.48 -3.07 -0.98
N ALA A 37 14.27 -2.92 0.34
CA ALA A 37 13.08 -2.28 0.89
C ALA A 37 12.97 -0.81 0.46
N ARG A 38 14.10 -0.09 0.41
CA ARG A 38 14.15 1.30 -0.08
C ARG A 38 13.83 1.36 -1.58
N ASP A 39 14.38 0.45 -2.38
CA ASP A 39 14.11 0.38 -3.82
C ASP A 39 12.62 0.07 -4.09
N MET A 40 12.01 -0.85 -3.34
CA MET A 40 10.58 -1.16 -3.47
C MET A 40 9.71 0.06 -3.13
N LEU A 41 10.04 0.74 -2.03
CA LEU A 41 9.32 1.94 -1.60
C LEU A 41 9.46 3.07 -2.63
N GLN A 42 10.67 3.28 -3.19
CA GLN A 42 10.88 4.28 -4.24
C GLN A 42 10.08 3.95 -5.51
N MET A 43 10.09 2.70 -5.97
CA MET A 43 9.29 2.29 -7.13
C MET A 43 7.79 2.46 -6.89
N LEU A 44 7.30 2.23 -5.66
CA LEU A 44 5.92 2.54 -5.30
C LEU A 44 5.65 4.03 -5.46
N LEU A 45 6.49 4.90 -4.90
CA LEU A 45 6.34 6.36 -4.99
C LEU A 45 6.36 6.86 -6.44
N ASP A 46 7.22 6.29 -7.28
CA ASP A 46 7.31 6.63 -8.70
C ASP A 46 6.06 6.21 -9.49
N PHE A 47 5.33 5.19 -9.01
CA PHE A 47 4.09 4.71 -9.60
C PHE A 47 2.85 5.51 -9.14
N LEU A 48 2.86 6.09 -7.93
CA LEU A 48 1.69 6.80 -7.39
C LEU A 48 1.14 7.93 -8.28
N PRO A 49 1.94 8.75 -8.98
CA PRO A 49 1.42 9.80 -9.86
C PRO A 49 0.52 9.27 -10.99
N GLU A 50 0.85 8.10 -11.55
CA GLU A 50 0.02 7.47 -12.59
C GLU A 50 -1.36 7.08 -12.03
N VAL A 51 -1.38 6.48 -10.83
CA VAL A 51 -2.62 6.07 -10.17
C VAL A 51 -3.44 7.28 -9.75
N ARG A 52 -2.79 8.32 -9.18
CA ARG A 52 -3.44 9.57 -8.78
C ARG A 52 -4.21 10.18 -9.95
N ASN A 53 -3.57 10.36 -11.10
CA ASN A 53 -4.21 10.95 -12.27
C ASN A 53 -5.46 10.16 -12.68
N LYS A 54 -5.37 8.82 -12.70
CA LYS A 54 -6.50 7.96 -13.05
C LYS A 54 -7.67 8.06 -12.07
N VAL A 55 -7.35 8.16 -10.78
CA VAL A 55 -8.37 8.33 -9.72
C VAL A 55 -9.00 9.72 -9.81
N GLU A 56 -8.23 10.76 -10.08
CA GLU A 56 -8.74 12.13 -10.26
C GLU A 56 -9.64 12.24 -11.50
N GLU A 57 -9.25 11.63 -12.64
CA GLU A 57 -10.09 11.49 -13.85
C GLU A 57 -11.44 10.83 -13.51
N GLN A 58 -11.44 9.75 -12.71
CA GLN A 58 -12.67 9.11 -12.27
C GLN A 58 -13.55 10.05 -11.43
N LEU A 59 -12.95 10.75 -10.47
CA LEU A 59 -13.66 11.63 -9.52
C LEU A 59 -14.31 12.84 -10.20
N VAL A 60 -13.79 13.29 -11.34
CA VAL A 60 -14.40 14.39 -12.12
C VAL A 60 -15.37 13.90 -13.21
N GLY A 61 -15.64 12.59 -13.27
CA GLY A 61 -16.61 12.00 -14.19
C GLY A 61 -16.09 11.74 -15.60
N GLU A 62 -14.76 11.69 -15.81
CA GLU A 62 -14.18 11.36 -17.12
C GLU A 62 -14.29 9.85 -17.46
N ASN A 63 -14.67 9.02 -16.48
CA ASN A 63 -14.89 7.57 -16.63
C ASN A 63 -13.72 6.88 -17.37
N PRO A 64 -12.48 6.98 -16.85
CA PRO A 64 -11.32 6.45 -17.53
C PRO A 64 -11.32 4.92 -17.61
N GLU A 65 -10.92 4.39 -18.75
CA GLU A 65 -10.74 2.95 -18.91
C GLU A 65 -9.60 2.41 -18.03
N GLY A 66 -9.79 1.19 -17.52
CA GLY A 66 -8.72 0.44 -16.83
C GLY A 66 -8.48 0.82 -15.37
N LEU A 67 -9.39 1.57 -14.73
CA LEU A 67 -9.27 1.93 -13.30
C LEU A 67 -9.05 0.70 -12.40
N VAL A 68 -9.90 -0.34 -12.53
CA VAL A 68 -9.80 -1.56 -11.72
C VAL A 68 -8.47 -2.30 -11.90
N ASP A 69 -7.94 -2.33 -13.12
CA ASP A 69 -6.65 -2.98 -13.41
C ASP A 69 -5.49 -2.18 -12.83
N LEU A 70 -5.59 -0.85 -12.83
CA LEU A 70 -4.59 0.02 -12.23
C LEU A 70 -4.60 -0.06 -10.69
N ILE A 71 -5.78 -0.10 -10.07
CA ILE A 71 -5.94 -0.34 -8.62
C ILE A 71 -5.41 -1.74 -8.25
N HIS A 72 -5.66 -2.77 -9.07
CA HIS A 72 -5.10 -4.11 -8.86
C HIS A 72 -3.56 -4.11 -8.90
N LYS A 73 -2.95 -3.38 -9.85
CA LYS A 73 -1.49 -3.21 -9.89
C LYS A 73 -0.97 -2.50 -8.63
N LEU A 74 -1.64 -1.43 -8.19
CA LEU A 74 -1.27 -0.73 -6.95
C LEU A 74 -1.40 -1.63 -5.73
N HIS A 75 -2.48 -2.41 -5.63
CA HIS A 75 -2.67 -3.40 -4.58
C HIS A 75 -1.50 -4.40 -4.53
N GLY A 76 -1.06 -4.90 -5.69
CA GLY A 76 0.13 -5.74 -5.81
C GLY A 76 1.42 -5.05 -5.33
N SER A 77 1.66 -3.82 -5.77
CA SER A 77 2.82 -3.01 -5.39
C SER A 77 2.90 -2.74 -3.88
N CYS A 78 1.76 -2.53 -3.23
CA CYS A 78 1.67 -2.37 -1.77
C CYS A 78 2.17 -3.61 -1.00
N GLY A 79 2.13 -4.78 -1.63
CA GLY A 79 2.60 -6.05 -1.06
C GLY A 79 4.12 -6.13 -0.80
N TYR A 80 4.88 -5.14 -1.26
CA TYR A 80 6.35 -5.10 -1.14
C TYR A 80 6.91 -3.93 -0.33
N SER A 81 6.06 -2.97 0.08
CA SER A 81 6.51 -1.66 0.59
C SER A 81 6.04 -1.34 2.02
N GLY A 82 5.32 -2.25 2.68
CA GLY A 82 4.86 -2.05 4.05
C GLY A 82 3.88 -0.91 4.24
N VAL A 83 2.86 -0.78 3.38
CA VAL A 83 1.82 0.27 3.46
C VAL A 83 0.41 -0.30 3.76
N PRO A 84 0.14 -0.78 5.00
CA PRO A 84 -1.09 -1.52 5.31
C PRO A 84 -2.38 -0.80 4.96
N ARG A 85 -2.52 0.48 5.32
CA ARG A 85 -3.76 1.24 5.06
C ARG A 85 -4.03 1.38 3.57
N MET A 86 -3.03 1.80 2.78
CA MET A 86 -3.14 1.90 1.33
C MET A 86 -3.49 0.55 0.68
N LYS A 87 -2.85 -0.53 1.14
CA LYS A 87 -3.14 -1.89 0.65
C LYS A 87 -4.61 -2.26 0.86
N ASN A 88 -5.14 -1.97 2.05
CA ASN A 88 -6.53 -2.28 2.40
C ASN A 88 -7.53 -1.45 1.58
N LEU A 89 -7.25 -0.16 1.35
CA LEU A 89 -8.06 0.69 0.47
C LEU A 89 -8.09 0.14 -0.96
N CYS A 90 -6.93 -0.23 -1.52
CA CYS A 90 -6.86 -0.82 -2.85
C CYS A 90 -7.65 -2.14 -2.92
N GLN A 91 -7.53 -3.00 -1.91
CA GLN A 91 -8.28 -4.25 -1.85
C GLN A 91 -9.81 -4.01 -1.81
N LEU A 92 -10.26 -3.05 -1.00
CA LEU A 92 -11.68 -2.70 -0.89
C LEU A 92 -12.23 -2.20 -2.24
N ILE A 93 -11.56 -1.21 -2.83
CA ILE A 93 -11.94 -0.62 -4.12
C ILE A 93 -11.95 -1.71 -5.21
N GLU A 94 -10.90 -2.52 -5.31
CA GLU A 94 -10.81 -3.60 -6.27
C GLU A 94 -11.97 -4.60 -6.13
N GLN A 95 -12.26 -5.04 -4.90
CA GLN A 95 -13.33 -6.00 -4.64
C GLN A 95 -14.70 -5.44 -5.02
N GLN A 96 -14.98 -4.20 -4.66
CA GLN A 96 -16.26 -3.55 -4.96
C GLN A 96 -16.46 -3.32 -6.45
N LEU A 97 -15.41 -2.90 -7.18
CA LEU A 97 -15.47 -2.77 -8.64
C LEU A 97 -15.71 -4.12 -9.31
N ARG A 98 -15.00 -5.18 -8.88
CA ARG A 98 -15.19 -6.53 -9.41
C ARG A 98 -16.56 -7.13 -9.07
N SER A 99 -17.20 -6.69 -7.99
CA SER A 99 -18.57 -7.10 -7.63
C SER A 99 -19.66 -6.31 -8.35
N GLY A 100 -19.30 -5.36 -9.23
CA GLY A 100 -20.24 -4.56 -10.01
C GLY A 100 -20.77 -3.32 -9.31
N THR A 101 -20.12 -2.88 -8.23
CA THR A 101 -20.38 -1.57 -7.63
C THR A 101 -19.98 -0.49 -8.63
N LYS A 102 -20.80 0.56 -8.76
CA LYS A 102 -20.46 1.67 -9.66
C LYS A 102 -19.30 2.46 -9.08
N GLU A 103 -18.46 2.99 -9.96
CA GLU A 103 -17.30 3.79 -9.55
C GLU A 103 -17.71 5.06 -8.80
N GLU A 104 -18.83 5.67 -9.16
CA GLU A 104 -19.44 6.82 -8.46
C GLU A 104 -19.78 6.50 -6.99
N ASP A 105 -20.19 5.27 -6.69
CA ASP A 105 -20.52 4.85 -5.32
C ASP A 105 -19.26 4.63 -4.46
N LEU A 106 -18.06 4.65 -5.08
CA LEU A 106 -16.76 4.49 -4.43
C LEU A 106 -15.96 5.81 -4.32
N GLU A 107 -16.60 6.95 -4.60
CA GLU A 107 -16.00 8.28 -4.41
C GLU A 107 -15.34 8.45 -3.03
N PRO A 108 -15.95 8.04 -1.90
CA PRO A 108 -15.33 8.16 -0.58
C PRO A 108 -14.00 7.41 -0.47
N GLU A 109 -13.96 6.14 -0.90
CA GLU A 109 -12.76 5.30 -0.84
C GLU A 109 -11.66 5.80 -1.78
N LEU A 110 -12.03 6.34 -2.94
CA LEU A 110 -11.10 6.94 -3.90
C LEU A 110 -10.46 8.21 -3.32
N LEU A 111 -11.23 9.07 -2.65
CA LEU A 111 -10.69 10.23 -1.94
C LEU A 111 -9.77 9.81 -0.79
N GLU A 112 -10.17 8.81 0.00
CA GLU A 112 -9.32 8.26 1.06
C GLU A 112 -8.00 7.68 0.52
N LEU A 113 -8.03 7.06 -0.66
CA LEU A 113 -6.84 6.55 -1.34
C LEU A 113 -5.89 7.70 -1.73
N LEU A 114 -6.41 8.80 -2.26
CA LEU A 114 -5.60 9.98 -2.60
C LEU A 114 -4.94 10.60 -1.35
N ASP A 115 -5.70 10.74 -0.27
CA ASP A 115 -5.16 11.23 1.00
C ASP A 115 -4.06 10.30 1.53
N GLU A 116 -4.25 8.99 1.38
CA GLU A 116 -3.27 8.01 1.84
C GLU A 116 -2.01 7.98 0.97
N MET A 117 -2.10 8.26 -0.33
CA MET A 117 -0.92 8.48 -1.18
C MET A 117 -0.04 9.61 -0.64
N ASP A 118 -0.66 10.72 -0.21
CA ASP A 118 0.07 11.84 0.37
C ASP A 118 0.66 11.51 1.74
N ASN A 119 -0.04 10.74 2.57
CA ASN A 119 0.49 10.23 3.83
C ASN A 119 1.71 9.33 3.60
N VAL A 120 1.63 8.38 2.66
CA VAL A 120 2.74 7.48 2.33
C VAL A 120 3.94 8.26 1.82
N ALA A 121 3.75 9.23 0.92
CA ALA A 121 4.85 10.07 0.44
C ALA A 121 5.53 10.85 1.59
N ARG A 122 4.74 11.41 2.52
CA ARG A 122 5.26 12.08 3.72
C ARG A 122 6.06 11.15 4.61
N GLU A 123 5.56 9.96 4.95
CA GLU A 123 6.28 9.02 5.80
C GLU A 123 7.53 8.46 5.10
N ALA A 124 7.44 8.17 3.80
CA ALA A 124 8.57 7.65 3.03
C ALA A 124 9.74 8.66 2.97
N SER A 125 9.46 9.96 2.93
CA SER A 125 10.52 11.00 2.95
C SER A 125 11.41 10.93 4.20
N LYS A 126 10.86 10.46 5.34
CA LYS A 126 11.60 10.31 6.60
C LYS A 126 12.52 9.08 6.61
N ILE A 127 12.26 8.12 5.71
CA ILE A 127 13.02 6.88 5.58
C ILE A 127 14.05 6.98 4.46
N LEU A 128 13.65 7.56 3.31
CA LEU A 128 14.48 7.66 2.12
C LEU A 128 15.43 8.87 2.13
N GLY A 129 15.08 9.93 2.88
CA GLY A 129 15.90 11.11 3.08
C GLY A 129 17.12 10.91 3.97
#